data_AF-A0A6V8E961-F1
#
_entry.id   AF-A0A6V8E961-F1
#
_cell.length_a   1.000
_cell.length_b   1.000
_cell.length_c   1.000
_cell.angle_alpha   90.00
_cell.angle_beta   90.00
_cell.angle_gamma   90.00
#
_symmetry.space_group_name_H-M   'P 1'
#
loop_
_entity.id
_entity.type
_entity.pdbx_description
1 polymer ?
#
loop_
_entity_poly.entity_id
_entity_poly.type
_entity_poly.pdbx_seq_one_letter_code
_entity_poly.pdbx_strand_id
1 'polypeptide(L)'
;MDYNLEIAKLQSNAELVKVLAKIALASTAFTVIILFFGFNLPDPVIFITILFIPVAFVAINNYITRFYQIKIEFLTNDYLTQQLEIDEEELESTVRQDSKFPNIEYLRNRGSDDKGPAFGIADKKFSTKGERVDATKNRDYDDIVTVNSEGERLFRSADKIQSEKSAVLWNKSEVSDQDIIEAGVDNLGDLIKTGWFDRNKQEGAVRQLYQDNEGNQI
;
A
#
# COMPACT_ATOMS: atom_id res chain seq x y z
N MET A 1 0.19 -20.28 -15.97
CA MET A 1 -0.81 -19.43 -16.66
C MET A 1 -0.17 -18.07 -16.85
N ASP A 2 -0.28 -17.44 -18.02
CA ASP A 2 0.27 -16.09 -18.22
C ASP A 2 -0.78 -15.05 -17.80
N TYR A 3 -0.78 -14.70 -16.51
CA TYR A 3 -1.78 -13.81 -15.91
C TYR A 3 -1.76 -12.40 -16.52
N ASN A 4 -0.60 -11.94 -17.00
CA ASN A 4 -0.49 -10.64 -17.68
C ASN A 4 -1.24 -10.66 -19.02
N LEU A 5 -1.16 -11.76 -19.76
CA LEU A 5 -1.91 -11.96 -20.99
C LEU A 5 -3.42 -12.01 -20.72
N GLU A 6 -3.85 -12.64 -19.63
CA GLU A 6 -5.27 -12.73 -19.26
C GLU A 6 -5.85 -11.38 -18.82
N ILE A 7 -5.09 -10.58 -18.05
CA ILE A 7 -5.47 -9.23 -17.67
C ILE A 7 -5.57 -8.34 -18.91
N ALA A 8 -4.60 -8.39 -19.81
CA ALA A 8 -4.64 -7.63 -21.07
C ALA A 8 -5.84 -8.04 -21.94
N LYS A 9 -6.17 -9.34 -21.99
CA LYS A 9 -7.35 -9.86 -22.68
C LYS A 9 -8.65 -9.37 -22.05
N LEU A 10 -8.71 -9.32 -20.72
CA LEU A 10 -9.87 -8.79 -19.98
C LEU A 10 -10.09 -7.30 -20.23
N GLN A 11 -9.01 -6.51 -20.26
CA GLN A 11 -9.07 -5.09 -20.60
C GLN A 11 -9.54 -4.87 -22.03
N SER A 12 -8.99 -5.61 -23.00
CA SER A 12 -9.43 -5.57 -24.40
C SER A 12 -10.91 -5.94 -24.54
N ASN A 13 -11.35 -7.01 -23.86
CA ASN A 13 -12.75 -7.41 -23.83
C ASN A 13 -13.65 -6.34 -23.20
N ALA A 14 -13.20 -5.63 -22.16
CA ALA A 14 -13.96 -4.55 -21.54
C ALA A 14 -14.22 -3.42 -22.55
N GLU A 15 -13.21 -3.03 -23.33
CA GLU A 15 -13.37 -1.99 -24.36
C GLU A 15 -14.29 -2.45 -25.49
N LEU A 16 -14.16 -3.69 -25.96
CA LEU A 16 -15.07 -4.25 -26.96
C LEU A 16 -16.52 -4.30 -26.46
N VAL A 17 -16.74 -4.76 -25.22
CA VAL A 17 -18.07 -4.84 -24.62
C VAL A 17 -18.66 -3.45 -24.40
N LYS A 18 -17.86 -2.45 -24.03
CA LYS A 18 -18.32 -1.04 -23.98
C LYS A 18 -18.82 -0.59 -25.35
N VAL A 19 -18.06 -0.81 -26.42
CA VAL A 19 -18.47 -0.42 -27.78
C VAL A 19 -19.75 -1.15 -28.21
N LEU A 20 -19.81 -2.46 -28.01
CA LEU A 20 -20.98 -3.26 -28.36
C LEU A 20 -22.23 -2.87 -27.56
N ALA A 21 -22.09 -2.60 -26.26
CA ALA A 21 -23.19 -2.17 -25.42
C ALA A 21 -23.78 -0.82 -25.87
N LYS A 22 -22.93 0.11 -26.30
CA LYS A 22 -23.35 1.41 -26.85
C LYS A 22 -24.16 1.24 -28.15
N ILE A 23 -23.69 0.38 -29.04
CA ILE A 23 -24.38 0.07 -30.30
C ILE A 23 -25.72 -0.63 -30.02
N ALA A 24 -25.73 -1.62 -29.12
CA ALA A 24 -26.92 -2.35 -28.74
C ALA A 24 -27.98 -1.43 -28.10
N LEU A 25 -27.57 -0.53 -27.20
CA LEU A 25 -28.46 0.45 -26.58
C LEU A 25 -29.08 1.38 -27.64
N ALA A 26 -28.26 1.94 -28.52
CA ALA A 26 -28.74 2.84 -29.57
C ALA A 26 -29.71 2.13 -30.53
N SER A 27 -29.38 0.90 -30.93
CA SER A 27 -30.23 0.10 -31.82
C SER A 27 -31.55 -0.28 -31.15
N THR A 28 -31.53 -0.75 -29.91
CA THR A 28 -32.74 -1.13 -29.17
C THR A 28 -33.63 0.06 -28.84
N ALA A 29 -33.05 1.20 -28.44
CA ALA A 29 -33.82 2.43 -28.23
C ALA A 29 -34.51 2.87 -29.52
N PHE A 30 -33.79 2.87 -30.65
CA PHE A 30 -34.33 3.27 -31.94
C PHE A 30 -35.47 2.34 -32.42
N THR A 31 -35.31 1.01 -32.27
CA THR A 31 -36.36 0.07 -32.66
C THR A 31 -37.62 0.20 -31.80
N VAL A 32 -37.47 0.36 -30.48
CA VAL A 32 -38.60 0.58 -29.56
C VAL A 32 -39.34 1.87 -29.92
N ILE A 33 -38.60 2.94 -30.18
CA ILE A 33 -39.18 4.23 -30.57
C ILE A 33 -40.00 4.12 -31.86
N ILE A 34 -39.45 3.47 -32.90
CA ILE A 34 -40.15 3.26 -34.17
C ILE A 34 -41.38 2.36 -33.99
N LEU A 35 -41.31 1.35 -33.12
CA LEU A 35 -42.42 0.43 -32.90
C LEU A 35 -43.63 1.13 -32.28
N PHE A 36 -43.40 2.02 -31.32
CA PHE A 36 -44.48 2.72 -30.60
C PHE A 36 -45.03 3.95 -31.35
N PHE A 37 -44.17 4.71 -32.04
CA PHE A 37 -44.55 6.00 -32.63
C PHE A 37 -44.45 6.04 -34.17
N GLY A 38 -43.91 4.99 -34.80
CA GLY A 38 -43.62 4.99 -36.23
C GLY A 38 -42.55 6.03 -36.60
N PHE A 39 -42.64 6.57 -37.82
CA PHE A 39 -41.74 7.63 -38.29
C PHE A 39 -42.22 9.05 -37.92
N ASN A 40 -43.45 9.21 -37.41
CA ASN A 40 -43.98 10.49 -36.94
C ASN A 40 -43.83 10.62 -35.43
N LEU A 41 -42.64 11.07 -35.04
CA LEU A 41 -42.26 11.28 -33.65
C LEU A 41 -42.95 12.51 -33.04
N PRO A 42 -43.70 12.37 -31.94
CA PRO A 42 -44.19 13.52 -31.18
C PRO A 42 -43.04 14.28 -30.51
N ASP A 43 -43.10 15.62 -30.51
CA ASP A 43 -42.15 16.50 -29.82
C ASP A 43 -41.78 16.07 -28.39
N PRO A 44 -42.71 15.65 -27.50
CA PRO A 44 -42.33 15.24 -26.15
C PRO A 44 -41.46 13.97 -26.11
N VAL A 45 -41.61 13.06 -27.08
CA VAL A 45 -40.82 11.82 -27.15
C VAL A 45 -39.37 12.13 -27.55
N ILE A 46 -39.20 13.08 -28.48
CA ILE A 46 -37.87 13.54 -28.90
C ILE A 46 -37.13 14.16 -27.71
N PHE A 47 -37.80 15.01 -26.93
CA PHE A 47 -37.21 15.64 -25.76
C PHE A 47 -36.76 14.62 -24.69
N ILE A 48 -37.62 13.63 -24.39
CA ILE A 48 -37.32 12.57 -23.40
C ILE A 48 -36.14 11.72 -23.87
N THR A 49 -36.09 11.35 -25.16
CA THR A 49 -34.99 10.51 -25.67
C THR A 49 -33.65 11.22 -25.62
N ILE A 50 -33.59 12.50 -25.96
CA ILE A 50 -32.37 13.33 -25.84
C ILE A 50 -31.90 13.42 -24.39
N LEU A 51 -32.83 13.50 -23.43
CA LEU A 51 -32.49 13.57 -22.00
C LEU A 51 -31.97 12.22 -21.45
N PHE A 52 -32.66 11.12 -21.74
CA PHE A 52 -32.39 9.83 -21.06
C PHE A 52 -31.32 8.97 -21.74
N ILE A 53 -31.12 9.06 -23.06
CA ILE A 53 -30.08 8.30 -23.77
C ILE A 53 -28.66 8.57 -23.21
N PRO A 54 -28.20 9.82 -23.01
CA PRO A 54 -26.87 10.07 -22.46
C PRO A 54 -26.74 9.57 -21.02
N VAL A 55 -27.79 9.70 -20.20
CA VAL A 55 -27.81 9.19 -18.82
C VAL A 55 -27.67 7.66 -18.80
N ALA A 56 -28.42 6.96 -19.65
CA ALA A 56 -28.32 5.51 -19.79
C ALA A 56 -26.92 5.07 -20.25
N PHE A 57 -26.30 5.82 -21.16
CA PHE A 57 -24.95 5.56 -21.65
C PHE A 57 -23.90 5.65 -20.55
N VAL A 58 -23.97 6.70 -19.71
CA VAL A 58 -23.08 6.86 -18.56
C VAL A 58 -23.27 5.74 -17.55
N ALA A 59 -24.52 5.39 -17.24
CA ALA A 59 -24.84 4.32 -16.28
C ALA A 59 -24.30 2.95 -16.73
N ILE A 60 -24.50 2.59 -18.01
CA ILE A 60 -24.00 1.33 -18.58
C ILE A 60 -22.47 1.30 -18.59
N ASN A 61 -21.82 2.40 -18.98
CA ASN A 61 -20.37 2.47 -19.00
C ASN A 61 -19.77 2.29 -17.60
N ASN A 62 -20.38 2.90 -16.58
CA ASN A 62 -19.95 2.74 -15.19
C ASN A 62 -20.16 1.29 -14.71
N TYR A 63 -21.31 0.69 -15.02
CA TYR A 63 -21.60 -0.70 -14.67
C TYR A 63 -20.59 -1.69 -15.27
N ILE A 64 -20.30 -1.57 -16.57
CA ILE A 64 -19.33 -2.43 -17.26
C ILE A 64 -17.95 -2.24 -16.64
N THR A 65 -17.53 -1.00 -16.41
CA THR A 65 -16.21 -0.71 -15.83
C THR A 65 -16.06 -1.37 -14.46
N ARG A 66 -17.06 -1.23 -13.59
CA ARG A 66 -17.06 -1.85 -12.26
C ARG A 66 -16.99 -3.38 -12.33
N PHE A 67 -17.73 -4.00 -13.23
CA PHE A 67 -17.73 -5.45 -13.40
C PHE A 67 -16.35 -5.99 -13.82
N TYR A 68 -15.71 -5.34 -14.80
CA TYR A 68 -14.38 -5.76 -15.26
C TYR A 68 -13.29 -5.45 -14.23
N GLN A 69 -13.41 -4.37 -13.46
CA GLN A 69 -12.49 -4.07 -12.35
C GLN A 69 -12.50 -5.18 -11.30
N ILE A 70 -13.69 -5.61 -10.84
CA ILE A 70 -13.83 -6.71 -9.87
C ILE A 70 -13.17 -7.98 -10.40
N LYS A 71 -13.37 -8.29 -11.69
CA LYS A 71 -12.79 -9.49 -12.29
C LYS A 71 -11.27 -9.41 -12.37
N ILE A 72 -10.71 -8.24 -12.72
CA ILE A 72 -9.27 -8.02 -12.75
C ILE A 72 -8.69 -8.16 -11.34
N GLU A 73 -9.31 -7.52 -10.34
CA GLU A 73 -8.91 -7.59 -8.93
C GLU A 73 -8.90 -9.03 -8.43
N PHE A 74 -9.93 -9.81 -8.75
CA PHE A 74 -9.99 -11.24 -8.40
C PHE A 74 -8.81 -12.03 -9.01
N LEU A 75 -8.54 -11.87 -10.31
CA LEU A 75 -7.41 -12.55 -10.95
C LEU A 75 -6.06 -12.09 -10.38
N THR A 76 -5.92 -10.81 -10.05
CA THR A 76 -4.70 -10.29 -9.43
C THR A 76 -4.50 -10.87 -8.02
N ASN A 77 -5.55 -10.95 -7.21
CA ASN A 77 -5.48 -11.56 -5.88
C ASN A 77 -5.16 -13.06 -5.96
N ASP A 78 -5.76 -13.78 -6.90
CA ASP A 78 -5.48 -15.20 -7.13
C ASP A 78 -3.99 -15.40 -7.51
N TYR A 79 -3.47 -14.56 -8.41
CA TYR A 79 -2.05 -14.57 -8.77
C TYR A 79 -1.12 -14.29 -7.58
N LEU A 80 -1.43 -13.26 -6.77
CA LEU A 80 -0.65 -12.93 -5.58
C LEU A 80 -0.68 -14.08 -4.56
N THR A 81 -1.83 -14.74 -4.40
CA THR A 81 -1.98 -15.89 -3.50
C THR A 81 -1.15 -17.06 -3.99
N GLN A 82 -1.18 -17.36 -5.29
CA GLN A 82 -0.35 -18.41 -5.87
C GLN A 82 1.15 -18.10 -5.73
N GLN A 83 1.56 -16.84 -5.92
CA GLN A 83 2.95 -16.44 -5.72
C GLN A 83 3.38 -16.63 -4.26
N LEU A 84 2.53 -16.28 -3.30
CA LEU A 84 2.77 -16.52 -1.88
C LEU A 84 2.85 -18.01 -1.55
N GLU A 85 2.00 -18.84 -2.14
CA GLU A 85 2.03 -20.31 -1.94
C GLU A 85 3.30 -20.93 -2.52
N ILE A 86 3.78 -20.46 -3.68
CA ILE A 86 5.07 -20.88 -4.26
C ILE A 86 6.24 -20.42 -3.37
N ASP A 87 6.21 -19.18 -2.87
CA ASP A 87 7.23 -18.66 -1.95
C ASP A 87 7.23 -19.46 -0.63
N GLU A 88 6.05 -19.86 -0.13
CA GLU A 88 5.89 -20.68 1.08
C GLU A 88 6.29 -22.14 0.85
N GLU A 89 6.05 -22.72 -0.33
CA GLU A 89 6.49 -24.07 -0.69
C GLU A 89 8.02 -24.11 -0.97
N GLU A 90 8.60 -23.05 -1.54
CA GLU A 90 10.05 -22.87 -1.65
C GLU A 90 10.68 -22.69 -0.25
N LEU A 91 10.01 -21.95 0.64
CA LEU A 91 10.38 -21.83 2.05
C LEU A 91 10.25 -23.18 2.78
N GLU A 92 9.18 -23.95 2.60
CA GLU A 92 9.04 -25.29 3.18
C GLU A 92 10.06 -26.27 2.62
N SER A 93 10.38 -26.21 1.33
CA SER A 93 11.40 -27.07 0.71
C SER A 93 12.81 -26.81 1.27
N THR A 94 13.09 -25.57 1.68
CA THR A 94 14.31 -25.19 2.40
C THR A 94 14.23 -25.48 3.90
N VAL A 95 13.02 -25.55 4.47
CA VAL A 95 12.73 -25.75 5.91
C VAL A 95 12.35 -27.19 6.26
N ARG A 96 12.38 -28.16 5.31
CA ARG A 96 12.29 -29.61 5.60
C ARG A 96 13.55 -30.15 6.32
N GLN A 97 13.86 -29.58 7.48
CA GLN A 97 14.31 -30.31 8.65
C GLN A 97 13.12 -30.39 9.60
N ASP A 98 12.61 -31.60 9.82
CA ASP A 98 11.50 -31.92 10.72
C ASP A 98 11.52 -31.12 12.03
N SER A 99 10.65 -30.12 12.18
CA SER A 99 10.31 -29.61 13.51
C SER A 99 9.07 -30.34 14.02
N LYS A 100 9.31 -31.51 14.64
CA LYS A 100 8.35 -32.22 15.50
C LYS A 100 8.14 -31.46 16.82
N PHE A 101 7.71 -30.20 16.77
CA PHE A 101 7.36 -29.48 18.00
C PHE A 101 5.97 -28.87 17.85
N PRO A 102 4.96 -29.38 18.58
CA PRO A 102 3.77 -28.59 18.79
C PRO A 102 4.23 -27.33 19.50
N ASN A 103 3.77 -26.19 19.00
CA ASN A 103 4.11 -24.84 19.38
C ASN A 103 3.78 -24.52 20.86
N ILE A 104 4.50 -25.16 21.78
CA ILE A 104 4.42 -24.99 23.24
C ILE A 104 5.65 -24.21 23.74
N GLU A 105 6.78 -24.24 23.01
CA GLU A 105 7.99 -23.48 23.37
C GLU A 105 7.94 -21.99 22.99
N TYR A 106 7.11 -21.57 22.02
CA TYR A 106 6.97 -20.14 21.68
C TYR A 106 5.92 -19.40 22.52
N LEU A 107 5.40 -20.01 23.58
CA LEU A 107 4.83 -19.26 24.70
C LEU A 107 5.95 -18.50 25.42
N ARG A 108 6.41 -17.39 24.81
CA ARG A 108 7.26 -16.32 25.36
C ARG A 108 7.92 -16.69 26.70
N ASN A 109 8.86 -17.62 26.67
CA ASN A 109 9.65 -17.98 27.83
C ASN A 109 10.74 -16.92 28.05
N ARG A 110 10.34 -15.70 28.45
CA ARG A 110 11.26 -14.82 29.19
C ARG A 110 11.70 -15.45 30.53
N GLY A 111 11.12 -16.60 30.91
CA GLY A 111 11.50 -17.41 32.05
C GLY A 111 12.46 -18.59 31.76
N SER A 112 12.88 -18.81 30.52
CA SER A 112 13.81 -19.92 30.17
C SER A 112 15.17 -19.45 29.66
N ASP A 113 15.50 -18.16 29.80
CA ASP A 113 16.92 -17.76 29.80
C ASP A 113 17.62 -18.56 30.92
N ASP A 114 18.77 -19.19 30.65
CA ASP A 114 19.57 -19.87 31.67
C ASP A 114 19.90 -18.93 32.85
N LYS A 115 19.92 -17.61 32.60
CA LYS A 115 20.11 -16.56 33.60
C LYS A 115 18.81 -16.09 34.28
N GLY A 116 17.64 -16.52 33.78
CA GLY A 116 16.32 -16.18 34.29
C GLY A 116 16.01 -14.68 34.24
N PRO A 117 14.85 -14.24 34.77
CA PRO A 117 14.65 -12.82 35.04
C PRO A 117 15.76 -12.35 35.99
N ALA A 118 16.40 -11.23 35.67
CA ALA A 118 17.37 -10.60 36.55
C ALA A 118 16.66 -10.14 37.83
N PHE A 119 16.54 -11.05 38.80
CA PHE A 119 16.19 -10.70 40.17
C PHE A 119 17.38 -9.90 40.67
N GLY A 120 17.29 -8.58 40.53
CA GLY A 120 18.33 -7.66 40.96
C GLY A 120 18.81 -8.08 42.35
N ILE A 121 20.12 -8.23 42.51
CA ILE A 121 20.69 -8.60 43.79
C ILE A 121 20.21 -7.53 44.78
N ALA A 122 19.49 -7.95 45.83
CA ALA A 122 18.96 -7.07 46.86
C ALA A 122 20.06 -6.54 47.79
N ASP A 123 21.24 -6.27 47.24
CA ASP A 123 22.34 -5.66 47.97
C ASP A 123 22.06 -4.17 48.07
N LYS A 124 21.54 -3.81 49.25
CA LYS A 124 21.47 -2.42 49.69
C LYS A 124 22.86 -1.81 49.59
N LYS A 125 23.01 -0.94 48.58
CA LYS A 125 24.06 0.07 48.41
C LYS A 125 25.40 -0.50 47.97
N PHE A 126 25.90 0.00 46.83
CA PHE A 126 27.32 0.26 46.53
C PHE A 126 28.32 -0.46 47.46
N SER A 127 28.36 -1.80 47.40
CA SER A 127 29.29 -2.56 48.20
C SER A 127 30.68 -2.26 47.65
N THR A 128 31.57 -1.71 48.49
CA THR A 128 32.98 -1.45 48.13
C THR A 128 33.77 -2.74 47.86
N LYS A 129 33.13 -3.90 48.07
CA LYS A 129 33.67 -5.24 47.76
C LYS A 129 33.25 -5.75 46.38
N GLY A 130 32.38 -5.05 45.66
CA GLY A 130 32.04 -5.40 44.28
C GLY A 130 33.27 -5.20 43.40
N GLU A 131 33.75 -6.28 42.78
CA GLU A 131 34.86 -6.18 41.84
C GLU A 131 34.44 -5.31 40.65
N ARG A 132 35.28 -4.34 40.28
CA ARG A 132 35.03 -3.50 39.12
C ARG A 132 35.08 -4.39 37.87
N VAL A 133 33.92 -4.67 37.30
CA VAL A 133 33.82 -5.36 36.00
C VAL A 133 34.25 -4.37 34.92
N ASP A 134 35.42 -4.59 34.34
CA ASP A 134 35.93 -3.78 33.25
C ASP A 134 35.25 -4.18 31.93
N ALA A 135 34.62 -3.23 31.24
CA ALA A 135 33.89 -3.48 30.01
C ALA A 135 34.80 -4.03 28.90
N THR A 136 36.09 -3.67 28.90
CA THR A 136 37.09 -4.19 27.95
C THR A 136 37.59 -5.60 28.27
N LYS A 137 37.40 -6.10 29.49
CA LYS A 137 37.74 -7.49 29.87
C LYS A 137 36.52 -8.40 29.95
N ASN A 138 35.33 -7.83 30.06
CA ASN A 138 34.09 -8.57 30.10
C ASN A 138 33.78 -9.10 28.68
N ARG A 139 33.82 -10.43 28.54
CA ARG A 139 33.52 -11.15 27.29
C ARG A 139 32.16 -11.84 27.32
N ASP A 140 31.34 -11.59 28.36
CA ASP A 140 30.00 -12.17 28.54
C ASP A 140 29.02 -11.75 27.43
N TYR A 141 29.44 -10.85 26.56
CA TYR A 141 28.69 -10.27 25.45
C TYR A 141 29.44 -10.38 24.12
N ASP A 142 30.50 -11.19 24.02
CA ASP A 142 31.21 -11.41 22.74
C ASP A 142 30.40 -12.35 21.81
N ASP A 143 29.45 -13.12 22.35
CA ASP A 143 28.66 -14.14 21.67
C ASP A 143 27.23 -13.70 21.30
N ILE A 144 26.82 -12.48 21.66
CA ILE A 144 25.52 -11.89 21.24
C ILE A 144 25.49 -11.52 19.75
N VAL A 145 26.55 -11.77 18.99
CA VAL A 145 26.46 -11.81 17.52
C VAL A 145 25.83 -13.13 17.11
N THR A 146 24.55 -13.30 17.43
CA THR A 146 23.78 -14.48 17.03
C THR A 146 23.49 -14.39 15.52
N VAL A 147 23.36 -15.55 14.88
CA VAL A 147 22.68 -15.60 13.57
C VAL A 147 21.25 -15.14 13.82
N ASN A 148 20.79 -14.15 13.05
CA ASN A 148 19.41 -13.70 13.14
C ASN A 148 18.46 -14.88 13.02
N SER A 149 17.44 -14.93 13.87
CA SER A 149 16.34 -15.88 13.66
C SER A 149 15.64 -15.60 12.33
N GLU A 150 14.99 -16.60 11.74
CA GLU A 150 14.26 -16.45 10.48
C GLU A 150 13.22 -15.32 10.54
N GLY A 151 12.54 -15.13 11.69
CA GLY A 151 11.62 -14.01 11.91
C GLY A 151 12.30 -12.63 11.89
N GLU A 152 13.49 -12.50 12.49
CA GLU A 152 14.27 -11.26 12.44
C GLU A 152 14.83 -10.97 11.05
N ARG A 153 15.18 -12.00 10.27
CA ARG A 153 15.59 -11.86 8.87
C ARG A 153 14.44 -11.32 8.03
N LEU A 154 13.23 -11.82 8.23
CA LEU A 154 12.01 -11.34 7.57
C LEU A 154 11.69 -9.89 7.98
N PHE A 155 11.81 -9.55 9.26
CA PHE A 155 11.60 -8.17 9.70
C PHE A 155 12.61 -7.21 9.06
N ARG A 156 13.90 -7.58 9.03
CA ARG A 156 14.93 -6.76 8.37
C ARG A 156 14.73 -6.65 6.86
N SER A 157 14.23 -7.69 6.19
CA SER A 157 13.93 -7.60 4.75
C SER A 157 12.75 -6.66 4.49
N ALA A 158 11.69 -6.72 5.31
CA ALA A 158 10.58 -5.80 5.25
C ALA A 158 11.01 -4.34 5.51
N ASP A 159 11.83 -4.09 6.54
CA ASP A 159 12.40 -2.78 6.84
C ASP A 159 13.21 -2.23 5.65
N LYS A 160 14.04 -3.08 5.02
CA LYS A 160 14.82 -2.70 3.86
C LYS A 160 13.92 -2.27 2.69
N ILE A 161 12.90 -3.07 2.38
CA ILE A 161 11.94 -2.77 1.32
C ILE A 161 11.21 -1.45 1.61
N GLN A 162 10.78 -1.25 2.85
CA GLN A 162 10.08 -0.03 3.26
C GLN A 162 10.99 1.19 3.19
N SER A 163 12.27 1.04 3.56
CA SER A 163 13.27 2.10 3.44
C SER A 163 13.49 2.51 1.98
N GLU A 164 13.61 1.55 1.06
CA GLU A 164 13.78 1.81 -0.37
C GLU A 164 12.55 2.54 -0.95
N LYS A 165 11.34 2.07 -0.63
CA LYS A 165 10.09 2.73 -1.04
C LYS A 165 10.00 4.15 -0.50
N SER A 166 10.35 4.34 0.76
CA SER A 166 10.31 5.66 1.41
C SER A 166 11.30 6.62 0.77
N ALA A 167 12.50 6.16 0.40
CA ALA A 167 13.49 6.98 -0.30
C ALA A 167 13.00 7.40 -1.71
N VAL A 168 12.34 6.51 -2.45
CA VAL A 168 11.75 6.85 -3.75
C VAL A 168 10.63 7.88 -3.61
N LEU A 169 9.74 7.69 -2.63
CA LEU A 169 8.65 8.63 -2.36
C LEU A 169 9.17 10.00 -1.92
N TRP A 170 10.21 10.02 -1.09
CA TRP A 170 10.89 11.24 -0.66
C TRP A 170 11.45 12.01 -1.85
N ASN A 171 12.25 11.37 -2.70
CA ASN A 171 12.84 12.00 -3.88
C ASN A 171 11.76 12.52 -4.84
N LYS A 172 10.68 11.76 -5.03
CA LYS A 172 9.55 12.19 -5.86
C LYS A 172 8.86 13.44 -5.27
N SER A 173 8.67 13.46 -3.95
CA SER A 173 8.08 14.60 -3.26
C SER A 173 8.93 15.85 -3.41
N GLU A 174 10.25 15.74 -3.20
CA GLU A 174 11.18 16.87 -3.33
C GLU A 174 11.19 17.45 -4.74
N VAL A 175 11.24 16.61 -5.78
CA VAL A 175 11.23 17.09 -7.18
C VAL A 175 9.92 17.79 -7.54
N SER A 176 8.81 17.40 -6.91
CA SER A 176 7.50 17.99 -7.17
C SER A 176 7.16 19.19 -6.28
N ASP A 177 8.02 19.52 -5.31
CA ASP A 177 7.75 20.58 -4.34
C ASP A 177 7.93 21.96 -4.99
N GLN A 178 6.87 22.78 -4.91
CA GLN A 178 6.85 24.11 -5.49
C GLN A 178 7.87 25.04 -4.83
N ASP A 179 8.10 24.93 -3.51
CA ASP A 179 9.06 25.77 -2.79
C ASP A 179 10.49 25.48 -3.24
N ILE A 180 10.81 24.21 -3.50
CA ILE A 180 12.11 23.77 -4.02
C ILE A 180 12.35 24.32 -5.43
N ILE A 181 11.34 24.25 -6.29
CA ILE A 181 11.39 24.77 -7.67
C ILE A 181 11.54 26.31 -7.68
N GLU A 182 10.78 27.01 -6.84
CA GLU A 182 10.82 28.48 -6.75
C GLU A 182 12.15 29.00 -6.19
N ALA A 183 12.73 28.29 -5.22
CA ALA A 183 14.04 28.60 -4.69
C ALA A 183 15.19 28.19 -5.64
N GLY A 184 14.90 27.39 -6.67
CA GLY A 184 15.88 26.91 -7.66
C GLY A 184 16.93 25.96 -7.06
N VAL A 185 16.55 25.16 -6.06
CA VAL A 185 17.42 24.20 -5.37
C VAL A 185 16.98 22.76 -5.69
N ASP A 186 17.90 21.80 -5.54
CA ASP A 186 17.63 20.41 -5.92
C ASP A 186 17.08 19.55 -4.77
N ASN A 187 17.23 19.99 -3.51
CA ASN A 187 16.83 19.22 -2.33
C ASN A 187 16.33 20.13 -1.19
N LEU A 188 15.57 19.54 -0.26
CA LEU A 188 14.99 20.25 0.88
C LEU A 188 16.07 20.77 1.86
N GLY A 189 17.17 20.03 1.99
CA GLY A 189 18.28 20.41 2.88
C GLY A 189 18.94 21.73 2.47
N ASP A 190 19.08 21.97 1.16
CA ASP A 190 19.63 23.20 0.61
C ASP A 190 18.59 24.32 0.66
N LEU A 191 17.29 24.02 0.48
CA LEU A 191 16.21 24.97 0.71
C LEU A 191 16.29 25.58 2.13
N ILE A 192 16.50 24.74 3.14
CA ILE A 192 16.66 25.19 4.54
C ILE A 192 17.87 26.13 4.67
N LYS A 193 19.01 25.79 4.04
CA LYS A 193 20.23 26.62 4.10
C LYS A 193 20.05 27.99 3.43
N THR A 194 19.20 28.09 2.41
CA THR A 194 18.94 29.38 1.75
C THR A 194 18.13 30.36 2.62
N GLY A 195 17.59 29.93 3.77
CA GLY A 195 16.69 30.76 4.57
C GLY A 195 15.40 31.12 3.83
N TRP A 196 14.92 30.25 2.94
CA TRP A 196 13.69 30.44 2.17
C TRP A 196 12.47 30.66 3.08
N PHE A 197 12.34 29.85 4.12
CA PHE A 197 11.23 29.92 5.07
C PHE A 197 11.20 31.21 5.91
N ASP A 198 12.35 31.82 6.17
CA ASP A 198 12.40 33.11 6.90
C ASP A 198 11.93 34.27 6.02
N ARG A 199 12.19 34.19 4.71
CA ARG A 199 11.84 35.24 3.72
C ARG A 199 10.41 35.12 3.22
N ASN A 200 9.90 33.89 3.05
CA ASN A 200 8.55 33.60 2.56
C ASN A 200 7.58 33.22 3.68
N LYS A 201 7.81 33.75 4.89
CA LYS A 201 6.98 33.46 6.06
C LYS A 201 5.57 33.98 5.86
N GLN A 202 4.61 33.09 5.73
CA GLN A 202 3.19 33.43 5.74
C GLN A 202 2.69 33.54 7.19
N GLU A 203 2.21 34.72 7.56
CA GLU A 203 1.63 34.95 8.89
C GLU A 203 0.32 34.18 9.03
N GLY A 204 0.26 33.25 10.00
CA GLY A 204 -0.92 32.41 10.21
C GLY A 204 -0.97 31.12 9.39
N ALA A 205 0.10 30.72 8.68
CA ALA A 205 0.15 29.47 7.90
C ALA A 205 -0.30 28.23 8.69
N VAL A 206 0.14 28.11 9.95
CA VAL A 206 -0.26 27.01 10.84
C VAL A 206 -1.77 27.01 11.08
N ARG A 207 -2.37 28.19 11.29
CA ARG A 207 -3.81 28.32 11.51
C ARG A 207 -4.60 27.95 10.25
N GLN A 208 -4.09 28.32 9.07
CA GLN A 208 -4.69 27.97 7.79
C GLN A 208 -4.63 26.45 7.52
N LEU A 209 -3.51 25.80 7.82
CA LEU A 209 -3.40 24.33 7.73
C LEU A 209 -4.41 23.59 8.62
N TYR A 210 -4.72 24.11 9.81
CA TYR A 210 -5.73 23.51 10.68
C TYR A 210 -7.16 23.79 10.20
N GLN A 211 -7.42 24.95 9.58
CA GLN A 211 -8.75 25.30 9.06
C GLN A 211 -9.08 24.54 7.76
N ASP A 212 -8.10 24.34 6.88
CA ASP A 212 -8.28 23.63 5.61
C ASP A 212 -8.45 22.10 5.82
N ASN A 213 -7.97 21.57 6.95
CA ASN A 213 -8.03 20.14 7.28
C ASN A 213 -9.25 19.73 8.14
N GLU A 214 -10.21 20.61 8.43
CA GLU A 214 -11.45 20.22 9.13
C GLU A 214 -12.36 19.25 8.32
N GLY A 215 -11.98 18.92 7.07
CA GLY A 215 -12.66 17.90 6.25
C GLY A 215 -11.95 16.54 6.16
N ASN A 216 -10.76 16.36 6.76
CA ASN A 216 -10.01 15.11 6.66
C ASN A 216 -9.15 14.85 7.91
N GLN A 217 -9.80 14.70 9.06
CA GLN A 217 -9.18 14.13 10.25
C GLN A 217 -9.84 12.78 10.54
N ILE A 218 -9.05 11.72 10.29
CA ILE A 218 -9.11 10.33 10.79
C ILE A 218 -10.50 9.79 11.19
#